data_AF-A0A518DQ25-F1
#
_entry.id   AF-A0A518DQ25-F1
#
_cell.length_a   1.000
_cell.length_b   1.000
_cell.length_c   1.000
_cell.angle_alpha   90.00
_cell.angle_beta   90.00
_cell.angle_gamma   90.00
#
_symmetry.space_group_name_H-M   'P 1'
#
loop_
_entity.id
_entity.type
_entity.pdbx_description
1 polymer ?
#
loop_
_entity_poly.entity_id
_entity_poly.type
_entity_poly.pdbx_seq_one_letter_code
_entity_poly.pdbx_strand_id
1 'polypeptide(L)'
;MKTSEEMIDWLAVRMGNIFQRPLMYGGTGAGVEDWLYVYTEFWAEIVDRRDEWQTVRWQVGAEEDCGSNSFSGRYAEAHPEASEPEISAYTVAQWRKVADRLGMPVVLREAD
;
A
#
# COMPACT_ATOMS: atom_id res chain seq x y z
N MET A 1 21.44 15.74 2.26
CA MET A 1 20.09 15.39 2.79
C MET A 1 19.11 15.59 1.65
N LYS A 2 18.11 14.72 1.51
CA LYS A 2 17.10 14.88 0.45
C LYS A 2 16.15 16.04 0.78
N THR A 3 15.63 16.73 -0.23
CA THR A 3 14.49 17.65 -0.09
C THR A 3 13.18 16.87 0.08
N SER A 4 12.10 17.55 0.47
CA SER A 4 10.77 16.92 0.53
C SER A 4 10.32 16.38 -0.82
N GLU A 5 10.59 17.11 -1.91
CA GLU A 5 10.29 16.68 -3.28
C GLU A 5 11.06 15.41 -3.64
N GLU A 6 12.36 15.37 -3.38
CA GLU A 6 13.19 14.19 -3.63
C GLU A 6 12.77 12.98 -2.77
N MET A 7 12.22 13.21 -1.58
CA MET A 7 11.64 12.15 -0.74
C MET A 7 10.33 11.64 -1.32
N ILE A 8 9.45 12.51 -1.81
CA ILE A 8 8.19 12.12 -2.48
C ILE A 8 8.49 11.28 -3.72
N ASP A 9 9.39 11.73 -4.58
CA ASP A 9 9.78 10.98 -5.79
C ASP A 9 10.36 9.60 -5.44
N TRP A 10 11.22 9.56 -4.41
CA TRP A 10 11.78 8.30 -3.94
C TRP A 10 10.69 7.35 -3.42
N LEU A 11 9.70 7.85 -2.66
CA LEU A 11 8.58 7.06 -2.17
C LEU A 11 7.70 6.55 -3.31
N ALA A 12 7.38 7.42 -4.28
CA ALA A 12 6.60 7.07 -5.47
C ALA A 12 7.21 5.88 -6.22
N VAL A 13 8.53 5.90 -6.40
CA VAL A 13 9.28 4.79 -7.03
C VAL A 13 9.27 3.53 -6.17
N ARG A 14 9.43 3.66 -4.84
CA ARG A 14 9.42 2.49 -3.94
C ARG A 14 8.06 1.80 -3.90
N MET A 15 6.98 2.56 -3.77
CA MET A 15 5.62 2.02 -3.82
C MET A 15 5.31 1.39 -5.18
N GLY A 16 5.70 2.04 -6.28
CA GLY A 16 5.54 1.46 -7.63
C GLY A 16 6.23 0.10 -7.77
N ASN A 17 7.45 -0.03 -7.27
CA ASN A 17 8.17 -1.31 -7.28
C ASN A 17 7.48 -2.39 -6.44
N ILE A 18 6.93 -2.03 -5.26
CA ILE A 18 6.16 -2.97 -4.43
C ILE A 18 4.90 -3.40 -5.17
N PHE A 19 4.16 -2.49 -5.79
CA PHE A 19 2.98 -2.86 -6.55
C PHE A 19 3.27 -3.76 -7.74
N GLN A 20 4.47 -3.70 -8.31
CA GLN A 20 4.88 -4.57 -9.43
C GLN A 20 5.41 -5.92 -8.96
N ARG A 21 6.15 -5.96 -7.85
CA ARG A 21 6.83 -7.15 -7.34
C ARG A 21 6.60 -7.33 -5.83
N PRO A 22 5.35 -7.47 -5.37
CA PRO A 22 5.01 -7.35 -3.96
C PRO A 22 5.79 -8.32 -3.08
N LEU A 23 5.78 -9.61 -3.42
CA LEU A 23 6.46 -10.63 -2.62
C LEU A 23 8.00 -10.49 -2.59
N MET A 24 8.61 -9.84 -3.59
CA MET A 24 10.06 -9.55 -3.55
C MET A 24 10.42 -8.59 -2.40
N TYR A 25 9.50 -7.69 -2.05
CA TYR A 25 9.71 -6.68 -1.01
C TYR A 25 9.10 -7.09 0.34
N GLY A 26 7.91 -7.68 0.34
CA GLY A 26 7.19 -8.02 1.55
C GLY A 26 7.30 -9.48 2.00
N GLY A 27 7.69 -10.42 1.12
CA GLY A 27 7.78 -11.86 1.42
C GLY A 27 6.42 -12.57 1.61
N THR A 28 5.44 -11.89 2.21
CA THR A 28 4.07 -12.36 2.46
C THR A 28 3.05 -11.25 2.17
N GLY A 29 1.77 -11.57 2.09
CA GLY A 29 0.69 -10.59 1.93
C GLY A 29 0.65 -9.57 3.07
N ALA A 30 0.91 -9.99 4.31
CA ALA A 30 1.01 -9.10 5.47
C ALA A 30 2.24 -8.20 5.39
N GLY A 31 3.42 -8.75 5.04
CA GLY A 31 4.63 -7.94 4.90
C GLY A 31 4.54 -6.93 3.75
N VAL A 32 3.80 -7.25 2.67
CA VAL A 32 3.47 -6.31 1.59
C VAL A 32 2.60 -5.17 2.13
N GLU A 33 1.59 -5.48 2.93
CA GLU A 33 0.71 -4.49 3.55
C GLU A 33 1.48 -3.55 4.48
N ASP A 34 2.37 -4.07 5.32
CA ASP A 34 3.17 -3.26 6.24
C ASP A 34 4.01 -2.21 5.49
N TRP A 35 4.67 -2.61 4.41
CA TRP A 35 5.47 -1.68 3.60
C TRP A 35 4.61 -0.61 2.91
N LEU A 36 3.47 -1.00 2.35
CA LEU A 36 2.56 -0.06 1.70
C LEU A 36 1.96 0.90 2.71
N TYR A 37 1.62 0.43 3.91
CA TYR A 37 1.15 1.26 5.00
C TYR A 37 2.19 2.31 5.38
N VAL A 38 3.42 1.90 5.70
CA VAL A 38 4.48 2.81 6.16
C VAL A 38 4.84 3.84 5.10
N TYR A 39 4.99 3.43 3.83
CA TYR A 39 5.32 4.38 2.77
C TYR A 39 4.19 5.35 2.46
N THR A 40 2.94 4.90 2.54
CA THR A 40 1.77 5.77 2.35
C THR A 40 1.64 6.77 3.50
N GLU A 41 1.79 6.32 4.75
CA GLU A 41 1.78 7.21 5.93
C GLU A 41 2.89 8.26 5.83
N PHE A 42 4.11 7.84 5.49
CA PHE A 42 5.24 8.76 5.40
C PHE A 42 5.07 9.77 4.26
N TRP A 43 4.54 9.35 3.11
CA TRP A 43 4.16 10.28 2.05
C TRP A 43 3.13 11.29 2.56
N ALA A 44 2.08 10.82 3.24
CA ALA A 44 1.00 11.66 3.74
C ALA A 44 1.50 12.68 4.78
N GLU A 45 2.45 12.29 5.63
CA GLU A 45 3.10 13.20 6.58
C GLU A 45 3.90 14.30 5.85
N ILE A 46 4.68 13.95 4.81
CA ILE A 46 5.49 14.94 4.06
C ILE A 46 4.61 15.99 3.36
N VAL A 47 3.45 15.58 2.85
CA VAL A 47 2.52 16.48 2.13
C VAL A 47 1.41 17.06 3.01
N ASP A 48 1.49 16.89 4.33
CA ASP A 48 0.53 17.37 5.34
C ASP A 48 -0.93 16.90 5.09
N ARG A 49 -1.08 15.61 4.73
CA ARG A 49 -2.38 14.94 4.43
C ARG A 49 -2.63 13.70 5.28
N ARG A 50 -2.05 13.63 6.50
CA ARG A 50 -2.16 12.45 7.37
C ARG A 50 -3.61 12.09 7.71
N ASP A 51 -4.44 13.05 8.07
CA ASP A 51 -5.85 12.81 8.41
C ASP A 51 -6.67 12.31 7.22
N GLU A 52 -6.37 12.84 6.03
CA GLU A 52 -6.99 12.39 4.79
C GLU A 52 -6.57 10.96 4.45
N TRP A 53 -5.28 10.64 4.58
CA TRP A 53 -4.78 9.26 4.41
C TRP A 53 -5.49 8.28 5.33
N GLN A 54 -5.61 8.59 6.61
CA GLN A 54 -6.36 7.74 7.53
C GLN A 54 -7.80 7.57 7.05
N THR A 55 -8.48 8.67 6.73
CA THR A 55 -9.87 8.65 6.27
C THR A 55 -10.05 7.77 5.02
N VAL A 56 -9.21 7.93 4.01
CA VAL A 56 -9.27 7.14 2.77
C VAL A 56 -8.99 5.67 3.05
N ARG A 57 -7.98 5.34 3.86
CA ARG A 57 -7.68 3.96 4.24
C ARG A 57 -8.88 3.31 4.94
N TRP A 58 -9.51 4.02 5.88
CA TRP A 58 -10.70 3.54 6.59
C TRP A 58 -11.89 3.32 5.63
N GLN A 59 -12.09 4.22 4.67
CA GLN A 59 -13.15 4.06 3.67
C GLN A 59 -12.94 2.83 2.79
N VAL A 60 -11.72 2.60 2.28
CA VAL A 60 -11.41 1.39 1.49
C VAL A 60 -11.54 0.14 2.37
N GLY A 61 -11.09 0.18 3.63
CA GLY A 61 -11.28 -0.90 4.60
C GLY A 61 -12.76 -1.24 4.85
N ALA A 62 -13.63 -0.23 4.92
CA ALA A 62 -15.07 -0.42 5.10
C ALA A 62 -15.76 -1.03 3.88
N GLU A 63 -15.33 -0.66 2.67
CA GLU A 63 -15.85 -1.25 1.40
C GLU A 63 -15.57 -2.75 1.30
N GLU A 64 -14.47 -3.20 1.90
CA GLU A 64 -14.03 -4.59 1.91
C GLU A 64 -14.42 -5.33 3.20
N ASP A 65 -15.24 -4.72 4.06
CA ASP A 65 -15.69 -5.28 5.34
C ASP A 65 -14.52 -5.79 6.20
N CYS A 66 -13.42 -5.03 6.26
CA CYS A 66 -12.22 -5.41 7.00
C CYS A 66 -12.38 -5.29 8.52
N GLY A 67 -13.28 -4.43 9.00
CA GLY A 67 -13.43 -4.14 10.43
C GLY A 67 -12.13 -3.62 11.04
N SER A 68 -11.62 -4.32 12.07
CA SER A 68 -10.31 -4.02 12.68
C SER A 68 -9.14 -4.75 12.03
N ASN A 69 -9.40 -5.65 11.08
CA ASN A 69 -8.37 -6.42 10.40
C ASN A 69 -7.71 -5.59 9.29
N SER A 70 -6.48 -5.97 8.93
CA SER A 70 -5.77 -5.46 7.76
C SER A 70 -6.38 -6.06 6.48
N PHE A 71 -6.08 -5.51 5.30
CA PHE A 71 -6.59 -6.07 4.03
C PHE A 71 -6.12 -7.52 3.85
N SER A 72 -4.84 -7.79 4.07
CA SER A 72 -4.27 -9.13 3.99
C SER A 72 -4.87 -10.06 5.04
N GLY A 73 -5.06 -9.57 6.27
CA GLY A 73 -5.61 -10.35 7.37
C GLY A 73 -7.07 -10.74 7.13
N ARG A 74 -7.91 -9.79 6.70
CA ARG A 74 -9.30 -10.05 6.35
C ARG A 74 -9.42 -11.05 5.21
N TYR A 75 -8.62 -10.88 4.16
CA TYR A 75 -8.66 -11.79 3.02
C TYR A 75 -8.22 -13.21 3.40
N ALA A 76 -7.11 -13.35 4.16
CA ALA A 76 -6.64 -14.66 4.61
C ALA A 76 -7.63 -15.36 5.54
N GLU A 77 -8.35 -14.60 6.40
CA GLU A 77 -9.41 -15.14 7.25
C GLU A 77 -10.59 -15.67 6.43
N ALA A 78 -11.04 -14.91 5.43
CA ALA A 78 -12.13 -15.31 4.54
C ALA A 78 -11.75 -16.43 3.57
N HIS A 79 -10.45 -16.56 3.26
CA HIS A 79 -9.89 -17.53 2.32
C HIS A 79 -8.71 -18.29 2.95
N PRO A 80 -8.97 -19.23 3.88
CA PRO A 80 -7.91 -19.89 4.64
C PRO A 80 -6.97 -20.77 3.81
N GLU A 81 -7.37 -21.13 2.59
CA GLU A 81 -6.55 -21.91 1.63
C GLU A 81 -5.80 -21.01 0.63
N ALA A 82 -5.98 -19.68 0.70
CA ALA A 82 -5.32 -18.76 -0.22
C ALA A 82 -3.81 -18.79 -0.05
N SER A 83 -3.11 -18.78 -1.16
CA SER A 83 -1.66 -18.70 -1.21
C SER A 83 -1.16 -17.28 -0.97
N GLU A 84 0.09 -17.12 -0.53
CA GLU A 84 0.72 -15.80 -0.38
C GLU A 84 0.68 -14.93 -1.65
N PRO A 85 0.90 -15.48 -2.87
CA PRO A 85 0.66 -14.73 -4.10
C PRO A 85 -0.75 -14.16 -4.21
N GLU A 86 -1.79 -14.94 -3.90
CA GLU A 86 -3.19 -14.49 -3.98
C GLU A 86 -3.48 -13.41 -2.93
N ILE A 87 -3.07 -13.62 -1.68
CA ILE A 87 -3.22 -12.63 -0.61
C ILE A 87 -2.49 -11.33 -0.99
N SER A 88 -1.24 -11.43 -1.46
CA SER A 88 -0.46 -10.25 -1.85
C SER A 88 -1.07 -9.49 -3.05
N ALA A 89 -1.64 -10.20 -4.03
CA ALA A 89 -2.31 -9.59 -5.16
C ALA A 89 -3.55 -8.82 -4.73
N TYR A 90 -4.35 -9.40 -3.83
CA TYR A 90 -5.49 -8.72 -3.23
C TYR A 90 -5.06 -7.48 -2.43
N THR A 91 -4.07 -7.62 -1.54
CA THR A 91 -3.51 -6.51 -0.77
C THR A 91 -3.06 -5.36 -1.67
N VAL A 92 -2.31 -5.64 -2.74
CA VAL A 92 -1.88 -4.63 -3.72
C VAL A 92 -3.07 -3.96 -4.38
N ALA A 93 -4.12 -4.71 -4.74
CA ALA A 93 -5.31 -4.14 -5.35
C ALA A 93 -6.00 -3.12 -4.43
N GLN A 94 -6.11 -3.41 -3.12
CA GLN A 94 -6.72 -2.49 -2.17
C GLN A 94 -5.86 -1.24 -1.93
N TRP A 95 -4.55 -1.42 -1.78
CA TRP A 95 -3.64 -0.27 -1.62
C TRP A 95 -3.53 0.60 -2.87
N ARG A 96 -3.73 0.06 -4.07
CA ARG A 96 -3.88 0.87 -5.29
C ARG A 96 -5.09 1.78 -5.20
N LYS A 97 -6.25 1.29 -4.73
CA LYS A 97 -7.44 2.14 -4.50
C LYS A 97 -7.14 3.28 -3.51
N VAL A 98 -6.40 2.99 -2.44
CA VAL A 98 -5.99 4.00 -1.46
C VAL A 98 -5.09 5.06 -2.11
N ALA A 99 -4.06 4.63 -2.85
CA ALA A 99 -3.13 5.52 -3.53
C ALA A 99 -3.85 6.40 -4.59
N ASP A 100 -4.74 5.81 -5.37
CA ASP A 100 -5.52 6.51 -6.39
C ASP A 100 -6.42 7.59 -5.78
N ARG A 101 -7.11 7.28 -4.67
CA ARG A 101 -7.97 8.25 -3.95
C ARG A 101 -7.19 9.39 -3.32
N LEU A 102 -5.97 9.13 -2.87
CA LEU A 102 -5.07 10.17 -2.35
C LEU A 102 -4.41 10.99 -3.46
N GLY A 103 -4.52 10.58 -4.73
CA GLY A 103 -3.81 11.20 -5.84
C GLY A 103 -2.29 11.06 -5.70
N MET A 104 -1.83 9.95 -5.12
CA MET A 104 -0.42 9.70 -4.89
C MET A 104 0.30 9.41 -6.21
N PRO A 105 1.47 10.03 -6.45
CA PRO A 105 2.30 9.64 -7.58
C PRO A 105 2.82 8.23 -7.36
N VAL A 106 2.51 7.33 -8.28
CA VAL A 106 3.03 5.96 -8.31
C VAL A 106 3.82 5.82 -9.59
N VAL A 107 5.13 5.66 -9.45
CA VAL A 107 6.06 5.61 -10.59
C VAL A 107 6.73 4.26 -10.62
N LEU A 108 6.69 3.59 -11.77
CA LEU A 108 7.48 2.39 -12.00
C LEU A 108 8.90 2.81 -12.40
N ARG A 109 9.91 2.21 -11.77
CA ARG A 109 11.28 2.36 -12.29
C ARG A 109 11.35 1.55 -13.58
N GLU A 110 11.77 2.19 -14.68
CA GLU A 110 12.10 1.46 -15.90
C GLU A 110 13.24 0.48 -15.58
N ALA A 111 13.14 -0.75 -16.09
CA ALA A 111 14.22 -1.71 -15.93
C ALA A 111 15.40 -1.24 -16.78
N ASP A 112 16.49 -0.85 -16.10
CA ASP A 112 17.80 -0.58 -16.71
C ASP A 112 18.33 -1.81 -17.47
#